data_AF-T0TEZ6-F1
#
_entry.id   AF-T0TEZ6-F1
#
_cell.length_a   1.000
_cell.length_b   1.000
_cell.length_c   1.000
_cell.angle_alpha   90.00
_cell.angle_beta   90.00
_cell.angle_gamma   90.00
#
_symmetry.space_group_name_H-M   'P 1'
#
loop_
_entity.id
_entity.type
_entity.pdbx_description
1 polymer ?
#
loop_
_entity_poly.entity_id
_entity_poly.type
_entity_poly.pdbx_seq_one_letter_code
_entity_poly.pdbx_strand_id
1 'polypeptide(L)'
;MIFWKEKAYEKLPALKNATKMLACGEDLGMVPDNVPDVMYHLDILRLIIERMPADERFVSSLSEVPYLSVVTTSSHDTSPLRAWWEENHDLTQRYYNEVMGWYGEAPNYASVEIIQEIIKRNLNSNAMMVILPIQDWLAMSEHFRKENAKSEQINIPADPYHYWNYRLHCNLEALIENQEWTDFLKNFIKESKRAY
;
A
#
# COMPACT_ATOMS: atom_id res chain seq x y z
N MET A 1 -0.42 -15.59 24.76
CA MET A 1 0.22 -14.33 24.31
C MET A 1 1.63 -14.13 24.87
N ILE A 2 1.87 -14.26 26.19
CA ILE A 2 3.19 -14.04 26.83
C ILE A 2 4.36 -14.78 26.14
N PHE A 3 4.18 -16.06 25.81
CA PHE A 3 5.23 -16.88 25.19
C PHE A 3 5.81 -16.29 23.89
N TRP A 4 4.98 -15.75 23.00
CA TRP A 4 5.48 -15.16 21.75
C TRP A 4 6.36 -13.95 22.02
N LYS A 5 5.91 -13.05 22.91
CA LYS A 5 6.65 -11.85 23.30
C LYS A 5 8.00 -12.21 23.94
N GLU A 6 8.03 -13.17 24.86
CA GLU A 6 9.27 -13.66 25.47
C GLU A 6 10.25 -14.21 24.42
N LYS A 7 9.77 -15.07 23.50
CA LYS A 7 10.62 -15.63 22.44
C LYS A 7 11.07 -14.59 21.42
N ALA A 8 10.24 -13.58 21.15
CA ALA A 8 10.61 -12.49 20.26
C ALA A 8 11.75 -11.66 20.87
N TYR A 9 11.67 -11.28 22.15
CA TYR A 9 12.77 -10.55 22.82
C TYR A 9 14.04 -11.37 22.98
N GLU A 10 13.94 -12.70 23.11
CA GLU A 10 15.11 -13.57 23.14
C GLU A 10 15.85 -13.60 21.78
N LYS A 11 15.12 -13.55 20.66
CA LYS A 11 15.66 -13.86 19.33
C LYS A 11 15.85 -12.66 18.41
N LEU A 12 14.85 -11.77 18.33
CA LEU A 12 14.84 -10.68 17.35
C LEU A 12 15.98 -9.68 17.54
N PRO A 13 16.40 -9.30 18.77
CA PRO A 13 17.53 -8.39 18.95
C PRO A 13 18.83 -8.92 18.34
N ALA A 14 19.10 -10.22 18.42
CA ALA A 14 20.30 -10.82 17.83
C ALA A 14 20.32 -10.69 16.30
N LEU A 15 19.15 -10.85 15.66
CA LEU A 15 19.01 -10.68 14.20
C LEU A 15 19.12 -9.21 13.79
N LYS A 16 18.41 -8.31 14.48
CA LYS A 16 18.44 -6.86 14.20
C LYS A 16 19.86 -6.30 14.33
N ASN A 17 20.56 -6.67 15.40
CA ASN A 17 21.89 -6.14 15.70
C ASN A 17 23.01 -6.74 14.82
N ALA A 18 22.71 -7.76 14.01
CA ALA A 18 23.68 -8.35 13.07
C ALA A 18 23.92 -7.46 11.84
N THR A 19 23.12 -6.42 11.63
CA THR A 19 23.22 -5.51 10.48
C THR A 19 22.84 -4.08 10.86
N LYS A 20 23.18 -3.11 9.99
CA LYS A 20 22.71 -1.72 10.09
C LYS A 20 21.44 -1.47 9.27
N MET A 21 20.92 -2.50 8.59
CA MET A 21 19.70 -2.39 7.79
C MET A 21 18.49 -2.13 8.69
N LEU A 22 17.55 -1.34 8.20
CA LEU A 22 16.26 -1.13 8.85
C LEU A 22 15.40 -2.38 8.67
N ALA A 23 14.87 -2.92 9.77
CA ALA A 23 14.00 -4.09 9.74
C ALA A 23 12.54 -3.67 9.55
N CYS A 24 11.86 -4.32 8.61
CA CYS A 24 10.41 -4.22 8.42
C CYS A 24 9.81 -5.60 8.67
N GLY A 25 8.84 -5.70 9.57
CA GLY A 25 8.05 -6.90 9.77
C GLY A 25 6.76 -6.80 8.98
N GLU A 26 6.47 -7.83 8.19
CA GLU A 26 5.14 -8.01 7.62
C GLU A 26 4.24 -8.60 8.72
N ASP A 27 3.32 -7.80 9.23
CA ASP A 27 2.42 -8.13 10.33
C ASP A 27 0.95 -8.01 9.92
N LEU A 28 0.64 -8.38 8.67
CA LEU A 28 -0.72 -8.32 8.13
C LEU A 28 -1.58 -9.48 8.67
N GLY A 29 -2.90 -9.24 8.69
CA GLY A 29 -3.88 -10.21 9.17
C GLY A 29 -3.94 -10.31 10.69
N MET A 30 -4.46 -11.45 11.18
CA MET A 30 -4.59 -11.67 12.62
C MET A 30 -3.26 -12.10 13.24
N VAL A 31 -2.56 -11.14 13.84
CA VAL A 31 -1.39 -11.37 14.68
C VAL A 31 -1.76 -11.26 16.17
N PRO A 32 -1.04 -11.91 17.09
CA PRO A 32 -1.26 -11.72 18.52
C PRO A 32 -1.15 -10.24 18.94
N ASP A 33 -2.00 -9.79 19.88
CA ASP A 33 -2.09 -8.38 20.32
C ASP A 33 -0.76 -7.76 20.81
N ASN A 34 0.21 -8.60 21.18
CA ASN A 34 1.52 -8.15 21.64
C ASN A 34 2.57 -8.00 20.53
N VAL A 35 2.28 -8.41 19.29
CA VAL A 35 3.20 -8.25 18.16
C VAL A 35 3.50 -6.77 17.88
N PRO A 36 2.48 -5.88 17.75
CA PRO A 36 2.75 -4.46 17.50
C PRO A 36 3.60 -3.81 18.59
N ASP A 37 3.36 -4.17 19.86
CA ASP A 37 4.11 -3.68 21.01
C ASP A 37 5.59 -4.08 20.96
N VAL A 38 5.89 -5.35 20.65
CA VAL A 38 7.27 -5.82 20.53
C VAL A 38 7.98 -5.18 19.35
N MET A 39 7.32 -5.10 18.19
CA MET A 39 7.90 -4.46 17.01
C MET A 39 8.27 -3.00 17.29
N TYR A 40 7.39 -2.26 17.95
CA TYR A 40 7.65 -0.89 18.36
C TYR A 40 8.88 -0.77 19.27
N HIS A 41 8.95 -1.57 20.34
CA HIS A 41 10.08 -1.55 21.29
C HIS A 41 11.41 -1.98 20.68
N LEU A 42 11.37 -2.74 19.58
CA LEU A 42 12.56 -3.19 18.86
C LEU A 42 12.86 -2.33 17.63
N ASP A 43 12.19 -1.21 17.42
CA ASP A 43 12.29 -0.34 16.23
C ASP A 43 12.12 -1.10 14.90
N ILE A 44 11.26 -2.11 14.87
CA ILE A 44 10.90 -2.86 13.66
C ILE A 44 9.68 -2.18 13.05
N LEU A 45 9.79 -1.76 11.79
CA LEU A 45 8.69 -1.10 11.10
C LEU A 45 7.56 -2.09 10.84
N ARG A 46 6.32 -1.64 11.06
CA ARG A 46 5.10 -2.37 10.69
C ARG A 46 4.80 -2.22 9.20
N LEU A 47 4.04 -3.15 8.63
CA LEU A 47 3.47 -3.00 7.29
C LEU A 47 1.98 -2.66 7.39
N ILE A 48 1.58 -1.55 6.78
CA ILE A 48 0.19 -1.08 6.79
C ILE A 48 -0.34 -1.03 5.36
N ILE A 49 -1.49 -1.66 5.14
CA ILE A 49 -2.28 -1.54 3.93
C ILE A 49 -3.64 -0.97 4.34
N GLU A 50 -4.04 0.20 3.80
CA GLU A 50 -5.29 0.88 4.23
C GLU A 50 -6.50 -0.06 4.16
N ARG A 51 -6.59 -0.84 3.09
CA ARG A 51 -7.68 -1.81 2.85
C ARG A 51 -7.52 -3.17 3.53
N MET A 52 -6.50 -3.37 4.36
CA MET A 52 -6.33 -4.58 5.18
C MET A 52 -6.09 -4.19 6.64
N PRO A 53 -7.12 -3.70 7.35
CA PRO A 53 -6.99 -3.38 8.76
C PRO A 53 -6.67 -4.62 9.59
N ALA A 54 -5.86 -4.41 10.64
CA ALA A 54 -5.54 -5.45 11.63
C ALA A 54 -6.63 -5.59 12.72
N ASP A 55 -7.66 -4.76 12.67
CA ASP A 55 -8.81 -4.75 13.57
C ASP A 55 -10.14 -4.86 12.80
N GLU A 56 -11.27 -4.77 13.50
CA GLU A 56 -12.61 -4.91 12.91
C GLU A 56 -13.06 -3.69 12.06
N ARG A 57 -12.21 -2.68 11.87
CA ARG A 57 -12.55 -1.52 11.04
C ARG A 57 -12.69 -1.94 9.58
N PHE A 58 -13.36 -1.09 8.79
CA PHE A 58 -13.45 -1.28 7.34
C PHE A 58 -12.11 -1.00 6.64
N VAL A 59 -11.40 0.04 7.08
CA VAL A 59 -10.05 0.41 6.61
C VAL A 59 -9.19 0.90 7.78
N SER A 60 -7.87 0.78 7.64
CA SER A 60 -6.91 1.37 8.57
C SER A 60 -6.98 2.90 8.53
N SER A 61 -6.99 3.55 9.70
CA SER A 61 -6.94 5.02 9.76
C SER A 61 -5.53 5.51 9.42
N LEU A 62 -5.30 5.98 8.19
CA LEU A 62 -4.01 6.50 7.73
C LEU A 62 -3.48 7.68 8.57
N SER A 63 -4.38 8.42 9.21
CA SER A 63 -4.04 9.52 10.13
C SER A 63 -3.58 9.05 11.52
N GLU A 64 -3.90 7.82 11.91
CA GLU A 64 -3.51 7.20 13.18
C GLU A 64 -2.34 6.21 13.03
N VAL A 65 -1.81 6.03 11.81
CA VAL A 65 -0.70 5.11 11.56
C VAL A 65 0.51 5.49 12.42
N PRO A 66 1.08 4.56 13.21
CA PRO A 66 2.30 4.80 13.98
C PRO A 66 3.47 5.20 13.08
N TYR A 67 4.32 6.11 13.54
CA TYR A 67 5.45 6.59 12.75
C TYR A 67 6.38 5.45 12.27
N LEU A 68 6.69 4.46 13.11
CA LEU A 68 7.50 3.29 12.74
C LEU A 68 6.71 2.29 11.88
N SER A 69 6.28 2.73 10.69
CA SER A 69 5.52 1.93 9.73
C SER A 69 5.95 2.22 8.30
N VAL A 70 5.77 1.22 7.44
CA VAL A 70 5.70 1.34 5.98
C VAL A 70 4.23 1.27 5.59
N VAL A 71 3.73 2.28 4.88
CA VAL A 71 2.39 2.27 4.27
C VAL A 71 2.51 1.90 2.80
N THR A 72 1.63 1.02 2.33
CA THR A 72 1.44 0.69 0.90
C THR A 72 -0.04 0.59 0.55
N THR A 73 -0.38 0.82 -0.72
CA THR A 73 -1.74 0.63 -1.26
C THR A 73 -2.08 -0.84 -1.47
N SER A 74 -1.09 -1.65 -1.84
CA SER A 74 -1.20 -3.10 -2.02
C SER A 74 0.16 -3.78 -1.88
N SER A 75 0.17 -5.11 -1.88
CA SER A 75 1.39 -5.93 -1.96
C SER A 75 1.39 -6.73 -3.26
N HIS A 76 2.45 -7.50 -3.49
CA HIS A 76 2.50 -8.43 -4.61
C HIS A 76 1.41 -9.52 -4.53
N ASP A 77 0.91 -9.82 -3.33
CA ASP A 77 -0.15 -10.82 -3.09
C ASP A 77 -1.56 -10.23 -3.11
N THR A 78 -1.70 -8.92 -3.32
CA THR A 78 -3.01 -8.27 -3.39
C THR A 78 -3.18 -7.50 -4.69
N SER A 79 -4.43 -7.27 -5.08
CA SER A 79 -4.76 -6.53 -6.29
C SER A 79 -4.21 -5.09 -6.30
N PRO A 80 -3.70 -4.58 -7.43
CA PRO A 80 -3.48 -3.14 -7.62
C PRO A 80 -4.80 -2.37 -7.51
N LEU A 81 -4.74 -1.06 -7.27
CA LEU A 81 -5.91 -0.23 -6.97
C LEU A 81 -7.01 -0.31 -8.03
N ARG A 82 -6.66 -0.29 -9.33
CA ARG A 82 -7.65 -0.40 -10.41
C ARG A 82 -8.37 -1.75 -10.38
N ALA A 83 -7.62 -2.84 -10.27
CA ALA A 83 -8.19 -4.17 -10.21
C ALA A 83 -9.05 -4.35 -8.95
N TRP A 84 -8.58 -3.88 -7.80
CA TRP A 84 -9.34 -3.86 -6.56
C TRP A 84 -10.65 -3.10 -6.69
N TRP A 85 -10.64 -1.96 -7.38
CA TRP A 85 -11.83 -1.14 -7.54
C TRP A 85 -12.97 -1.89 -8.27
N GLU A 86 -12.60 -2.78 -9.19
CA GLU A 86 -13.52 -3.57 -10.00
C GLU A 86 -13.93 -4.91 -9.35
N GLU A 87 -13.37 -5.27 -8.19
CA GLU A 87 -13.62 -6.57 -7.54
C GLU A 87 -15.00 -6.65 -6.88
N ASN A 88 -15.41 -5.58 -6.18
CA ASN A 88 -16.65 -5.56 -5.41
C ASN A 88 -17.19 -4.13 -5.30
N HIS A 89 -18.30 -3.88 -6.01
CA HIS A 89 -18.93 -2.55 -6.08
C HIS A 89 -19.49 -2.08 -4.74
N ASP A 90 -20.04 -2.97 -3.91
CA ASP A 90 -20.57 -2.58 -2.59
C ASP A 90 -19.43 -2.05 -1.68
N LEU A 91 -18.26 -2.69 -1.73
CA LEU A 91 -17.09 -2.24 -0.97
C LEU A 91 -16.52 -0.93 -1.49
N THR A 92 -16.44 -0.74 -2.81
CA THR A 92 -15.93 0.52 -3.38
C THR A 92 -16.92 1.66 -3.25
N GLN A 93 -18.23 1.40 -3.33
CA GLN A 93 -19.27 2.38 -2.99
C GLN A 93 -19.10 2.87 -1.56
N ARG A 94 -18.92 1.94 -0.62
CA ARG A 94 -18.67 2.29 0.79
C ARG A 94 -17.37 3.09 0.95
N TYR A 95 -16.27 2.67 0.31
CA TYR A 95 -15.00 3.40 0.35
C TYR A 95 -15.14 4.82 -0.24
N TYR A 96 -15.82 4.94 -1.36
CA TYR A 96 -16.07 6.21 -2.05
C TYR A 96 -16.81 7.21 -1.16
N ASN A 97 -17.86 6.77 -0.46
CA ASN A 97 -18.62 7.67 0.41
C ASN A 97 -18.02 7.84 1.81
N GLU A 98 -17.65 6.76 2.50
CA GLU A 98 -17.25 6.81 3.91
C GLU A 98 -15.77 7.18 4.08
N VAL A 99 -14.90 6.76 3.16
CA VAL A 99 -13.45 6.93 3.30
C VAL A 99 -12.95 8.17 2.55
N MET A 100 -13.37 8.33 1.28
CA MET A 100 -13.03 9.53 0.48
C MET A 100 -13.97 10.71 0.76
N GLY A 101 -15.16 10.47 1.33
CA GLY A 101 -16.13 11.53 1.61
C GLY A 101 -16.83 12.05 0.35
N TRP A 102 -16.74 11.34 -0.78
CA TRP A 102 -17.32 11.78 -2.05
C TRP A 102 -18.79 11.39 -2.12
N TYR A 103 -19.61 12.24 -2.72
CA TYR A 103 -21.05 12.02 -2.79
C TYR A 103 -21.47 11.32 -4.09
N GLY A 104 -22.54 10.53 -4.02
CA GLY A 104 -23.14 9.83 -5.15
C GLY A 104 -22.67 8.39 -5.32
N GLU A 105 -23.00 7.82 -6.48
CA GLU A 105 -22.65 6.45 -6.85
C GLU A 105 -21.18 6.37 -7.27
N ALA A 106 -20.46 5.39 -6.73
CA ALA A 106 -19.09 5.10 -7.12
C ALA A 106 -19.08 4.58 -8.56
N PRO A 107 -18.20 5.09 -9.45
CA PRO A 107 -18.11 4.59 -10.81
C PRO A 107 -17.64 3.13 -10.82
N ASN A 108 -18.07 2.35 -11.82
CA ASN A 108 -17.66 0.95 -11.97
C ASN A 108 -16.14 0.78 -12.21
N TYR A 109 -15.49 1.81 -12.73
CA TYR A 109 -14.06 1.84 -13.00
C TYR A 109 -13.42 3.03 -12.27
N ALA A 110 -12.25 2.83 -11.68
CA ALA A 110 -11.53 3.91 -11.00
C ALA A 110 -11.04 4.95 -12.02
N SER A 111 -11.54 6.17 -11.90
CA SER A 111 -11.01 7.31 -12.66
C SER A 111 -9.60 7.67 -12.18
N VAL A 112 -8.88 8.50 -12.93
CA VAL A 112 -7.57 9.02 -12.49
C VAL A 112 -7.69 9.75 -11.15
N GLU A 113 -8.74 10.53 -10.95
CA GLU A 113 -8.96 11.29 -9.72
C GLU A 113 -9.15 10.37 -8.51
N ILE A 114 -9.84 9.24 -8.67
CA ILE A 114 -9.99 8.24 -7.59
C ILE A 114 -8.64 7.66 -7.19
N ILE A 115 -7.83 7.25 -8.18
CA ILE A 115 -6.51 6.68 -7.92
C ILE A 115 -5.60 7.72 -7.25
N GLN A 116 -5.60 8.96 -7.75
CA GLN A 116 -4.84 10.05 -7.17
C GLN A 116 -5.29 10.34 -5.74
N GLU A 117 -6.59 10.37 -5.43
CA GLU A 117 -7.07 10.60 -4.07
C GLU A 117 -6.57 9.51 -3.10
N ILE A 118 -6.68 8.23 -3.47
CA ILE A 118 -6.20 7.11 -2.64
C ILE A 118 -4.69 7.23 -2.39
N ILE A 119 -3.91 7.50 -3.43
CA ILE A 119 -2.45 7.66 -3.32
C ILE A 119 -2.11 8.88 -2.46
N LYS A 120 -2.79 10.02 -2.67
CA LYS A 120 -2.58 11.25 -1.90
C LYS A 120 -2.83 11.01 -0.42
N ARG A 121 -3.86 10.26 -0.05
CA ARG A 121 -4.14 9.88 1.35
C ARG A 121 -3.01 9.04 1.94
N ASN A 122 -2.53 8.04 1.21
CA ASN A 122 -1.40 7.19 1.63
C ASN A 122 -0.12 8.00 1.83
N LEU A 123 0.20 8.90 0.89
CA LEU A 123 1.33 9.82 0.99
C LEU A 123 1.19 10.77 2.20
N ASN A 124 -0.03 11.18 2.57
CA ASN A 124 -0.29 12.06 3.70
C ASN A 124 -0.48 11.36 5.07
N SER A 125 -0.22 10.05 5.14
CA SER A 125 -0.19 9.29 6.40
C SER A 125 0.96 9.74 7.33
N ASN A 126 0.92 9.29 8.58
CA ASN A 126 1.98 9.58 9.56
C ASN A 126 3.14 8.57 9.54
N ALA A 127 3.10 7.58 8.65
CA ALA A 127 4.14 6.55 8.51
C ALA A 127 5.51 7.15 8.17
N MET A 128 6.60 6.48 8.56
CA MET A 128 7.97 6.85 8.19
C MET A 128 8.18 6.71 6.68
N MET A 129 7.64 5.65 6.09
CA MET A 129 7.80 5.38 4.65
C MET A 129 6.45 5.10 4.00
N VAL A 130 6.33 5.53 2.74
CA VAL A 130 5.23 5.16 1.85
C VAL A 130 5.86 4.53 0.61
N ILE A 131 5.62 3.24 0.41
CA ILE A 131 6.18 2.46 -0.71
C ILE A 131 4.99 1.88 -1.45
N LEU A 132 4.72 2.37 -2.65
CA LEU A 132 3.56 1.92 -3.44
C LEU A 132 4.03 1.09 -4.65
N PRO A 133 3.25 0.11 -5.09
CA PRO A 133 3.52 -0.60 -6.34
C PRO A 133 3.55 0.38 -7.52
N ILE A 134 4.44 0.11 -8.48
CA ILE A 134 4.55 0.95 -9.69
C ILE A 134 3.25 0.96 -10.50
N GLN A 135 2.45 -0.12 -10.45
CA GLN A 135 1.15 -0.18 -11.11
C GLN A 135 0.21 0.93 -10.61
N ASP A 136 0.21 1.20 -9.31
CA ASP A 136 -0.64 2.23 -8.71
C ASP A 136 -0.14 3.63 -9.05
N TRP A 137 1.19 3.83 -9.08
CA TRP A 137 1.76 5.08 -9.59
C TRP A 137 1.32 5.34 -11.03
N LEU A 138 1.50 4.38 -11.94
CA LEU A 138 1.12 4.52 -13.35
C LEU A 138 -0.39 4.71 -13.54
N ALA A 139 -1.21 4.15 -12.66
CA ALA A 139 -2.65 4.30 -12.70
C ALA A 139 -3.14 5.75 -12.46
N MET A 140 -2.29 6.68 -12.02
CA MET A 140 -2.62 8.12 -11.95
C MET A 140 -2.63 8.85 -13.30
N SER A 141 -2.37 8.14 -14.41
CA SER A 141 -2.46 8.68 -15.77
C SER A 141 -3.14 7.69 -16.69
N GLU A 142 -4.13 8.14 -17.48
CA GLU A 142 -4.79 7.29 -18.47
C GLU A 142 -3.80 6.74 -19.53
N HIS A 143 -2.71 7.45 -19.80
CA HIS A 143 -1.72 7.08 -20.81
C HIS A 143 -0.86 5.86 -20.42
N PHE A 144 -0.72 5.57 -19.13
CA PHE A 144 0.14 4.50 -18.62
C PHE A 144 -0.65 3.32 -18.05
N ARG A 145 -1.95 3.27 -18.33
CA ARG A 145 -2.85 2.20 -17.92
C ARG A 145 -2.87 1.08 -18.95
N LYS A 146 -2.92 -0.16 -18.49
CA LYS A 146 -3.33 -1.27 -19.37
C LYS A 146 -4.83 -1.19 -19.60
N GLU A 147 -5.28 -1.68 -20.75
CA GLU A 147 -6.71 -1.76 -21.07
C GLU A 147 -7.47 -2.56 -20.01
N ASN A 148 -6.95 -3.73 -19.62
CA ASN A 148 -7.52 -4.56 -18.56
C ASN A 148 -6.76 -4.36 -17.23
N ALA A 149 -7.44 -3.79 -16.23
CA ALA A 149 -6.89 -3.58 -14.89
C ALA A 149 -6.41 -4.87 -14.21
N LYS A 150 -7.14 -5.98 -14.37
CA LYS A 150 -6.75 -7.29 -13.80
C LYS A 150 -5.44 -7.81 -14.37
N SER A 151 -5.07 -7.38 -15.58
CA SER A 151 -3.78 -7.74 -16.21
C SER A 151 -2.57 -7.03 -15.60
N GLU A 152 -2.78 -6.17 -14.60
CA GLU A 152 -1.74 -5.47 -13.83
C GLU A 152 -1.34 -6.22 -12.56
N GLN A 153 -2.13 -7.24 -12.17
CA GLN A 153 -1.87 -8.08 -11.00
C GLN A 153 -0.69 -9.03 -11.27
N ILE A 154 0.25 -9.07 -10.34
CA ILE A 154 1.48 -9.89 -10.44
C ILE A 154 1.29 -11.31 -9.88
N ASN A 155 0.40 -11.48 -8.90
CA ASN A 155 0.10 -12.77 -8.29
C ASN A 155 -1.36 -12.92 -7.88
N ILE A 156 -1.82 -14.17 -7.85
CA ILE A 156 -3.09 -14.59 -7.26
C ILE A 156 -2.78 -15.66 -6.20
N PRO A 157 -2.68 -15.30 -4.90
CA PRO A 157 -2.26 -16.25 -3.86
C PRO A 157 -3.14 -17.50 -3.74
N ALA A 158 -4.43 -17.39 -4.11
CA ALA A 158 -5.37 -18.51 -4.11
C ALA A 158 -5.07 -19.55 -5.20
N ASP A 159 -4.26 -19.21 -6.21
CA ASP A 159 -3.84 -20.12 -7.28
C ASP A 159 -2.37 -20.51 -7.10
N PRO A 160 -2.08 -21.72 -6.58
CA PRO A 160 -0.71 -22.17 -6.35
C PRO A 160 0.08 -22.42 -7.65
N TYR A 161 -0.59 -22.46 -8.80
CA TYR A 161 0.03 -22.62 -10.11
C TYR A 161 0.15 -21.30 -10.87
N HIS A 162 -0.20 -20.18 -10.23
CA HIS A 162 -0.13 -18.87 -10.85
C HIS A 162 1.29 -18.55 -11.30
N TYR A 163 1.41 -18.03 -12.53
CA TYR A 163 2.70 -17.72 -13.12
C TYR A 163 3.00 -16.22 -13.02
N TRP A 164 4.08 -15.88 -12.29
CA TRP A 164 4.53 -14.52 -11.96
C TRP A 164 5.09 -13.76 -13.18
N ASN A 165 4.21 -13.37 -14.09
CA ASN A 165 4.58 -12.91 -15.42
C ASN A 165 4.15 -11.49 -15.77
N TYR A 166 3.60 -10.73 -14.81
CA TYR A 166 3.40 -9.30 -15.05
C TYR A 166 4.73 -8.64 -15.42
N ARG A 167 4.69 -7.84 -16.49
CA ARG A 167 5.79 -7.02 -16.99
C ARG A 167 5.24 -5.64 -17.26
N LEU A 168 6.05 -4.62 -16.96
CA LEU A 168 5.73 -3.25 -17.33
C LEU A 168 5.59 -3.17 -18.85
N HIS A 169 4.47 -2.59 -19.30
CA HIS A 169 4.17 -2.37 -20.71
C HIS A 169 4.80 -1.08 -21.23
N CYS A 170 5.30 -0.25 -20.33
CA CYS A 170 6.06 0.97 -20.59
C CYS A 170 7.55 0.74 -20.30
N ASN A 171 8.41 1.39 -21.09
CA ASN A 171 9.85 1.39 -20.88
C ASN A 171 10.23 2.40 -19.77
N LEU A 172 11.15 2.01 -18.88
CA LEU A 172 11.53 2.85 -17.73
C LEU A 172 12.28 4.11 -18.18
N GLU A 173 13.16 4.01 -19.17
CA GLU A 173 13.88 5.14 -19.73
C GLU A 173 12.91 6.18 -20.31
N ALA A 174 11.90 5.73 -21.05
CA ALA A 174 10.85 6.60 -21.58
C ALA A 174 10.00 7.26 -20.47
N LEU A 175 9.76 6.58 -19.35
CA LEU A 175 9.08 7.19 -18.20
C LEU A 175 9.93 8.28 -17.54
N ILE A 176 11.24 8.09 -17.46
CA ILE A 176 12.18 9.06 -16.90
C ILE A 176 12.31 10.29 -17.82
N GLU A 177 12.34 10.07 -19.14
CA GLU A 177 12.44 11.13 -20.15
C GLU A 177 11.11 11.90 -20.34
N ASN A 178 9.98 11.34 -19.90
CA ASN A 178 8.69 12.03 -19.95
C ASN A 178 8.63 13.14 -18.87
N GLN A 179 8.95 14.37 -19.29
CA GLN A 179 8.98 15.53 -18.41
C GLN A 179 7.61 15.86 -17.79
N GLU A 180 6.53 15.74 -18.55
CA GLU A 180 5.17 15.98 -18.06
C GLU A 180 4.83 15.02 -16.90
N TRP A 181 5.13 13.73 -17.08
CA TRP A 181 4.91 12.71 -16.06
C TRP A 181 5.77 12.91 -14.83
N THR A 182 7.08 13.14 -15.01
CA THR A 182 7.99 13.29 -13.88
C THR A 182 7.74 14.59 -13.10
N ASP A 183 7.34 15.67 -13.76
CA ASP A 183 6.96 16.92 -13.09
C ASP A 183 5.62 16.80 -12.38
N PHE A 184 4.64 16.11 -12.98
CA PHE A 184 3.41 15.74 -12.28
C PHE A 184 3.72 14.98 -10.99
N LEU A 185 4.52 13.89 -11.04
CA LEU A 185 4.87 13.11 -9.86
C LEU A 185 5.60 13.93 -8.79
N LYS A 186 6.57 14.76 -9.20
CA LYS A 186 7.30 15.64 -8.27
C LYS A 186 6.34 16.61 -7.57
N ASN A 187 5.47 17.28 -8.31
CA ASN A 187 4.50 18.21 -7.74
C ASN A 187 3.50 17.49 -6.83
N PHE A 188 3.00 16.33 -7.27
CA PHE A 188 2.07 15.52 -6.51
C PHE A 188 2.65 15.06 -5.17
N ILE A 189 3.90 14.61 -5.15
CA ILE A 189 4.62 14.25 -3.92
C ILE A 189 4.92 15.52 -3.09
N LYS A 190 5.28 16.63 -3.73
CA LYS A 190 5.59 17.91 -3.06
C LYS A 190 4.40 18.47 -2.28
N GLU A 191 3.18 18.21 -2.74
CA GLU A 191 1.94 18.61 -2.07
C GLU A 191 1.54 17.68 -0.92
N SER A 192 2.34 16.66 -0.61
CA SER A 192 2.12 15.72 0.49
C SER A 192 3.08 15.96 1.65
N LYS A 193 2.85 15.27 2.78
CA LYS A 193 3.78 15.21 3.92
C LYS A 193 5.11 14.50 3.65
N ARG A 194 5.45 14.24 2.37
CA ARG A 194 6.69 13.58 1.93
C ARG A 194 7.68 14.54 1.28
N ALA A 195 7.29 15.79 1.07
CA ALA A 195 8.18 16.83 0.60
C ALA A 195 9.09 17.29 1.76
N TYR A 196 10.40 17.22 1.55
CA TYR A 196 11.38 17.96 2.36
C TYR A 196 11.64 19.33 1.73
#